data_AF-A0A5P9HJP9-F1
#
_entry.id   AF-A0A5P9HJP9-F1
#
_cell.length_a   1.000
_cell.length_b   1.000
_cell.length_c   1.000
_cell.angle_alpha   90.00
_cell.angle_beta   90.00
_cell.angle_gamma   90.00
#
_symmetry.space_group_name_H-M   'P 1'
#
loop_
_entity.id
_entity.type
_entity.pdbx_description
1 polymer ?
#
loop_
_entity_poly.entity_id
_entity_poly.type
_entity_poly.pdbx_seq_one_letter_code
_entity_poly.pdbx_strand_id
1 'polypeptide(L)'
;MFKGNSIVLYFSILIILVILLFSMTPEVIKALLIISTIGLLFPAVRNRLIRNKGRKLKVALYTSLTFSIGFTLLLIVTSGTNIDSPNIFEFIVGFIGAVLFILFYSSLGVFFYGLPASLLAEYISERFFSIRFLVSGLILLGFGLASYLLMPEFMLFAFICSVIFFFFDEVTRRRVMNAY
;
A
#
# COMPACT_ATOMS: atom_id res chain seq x y z
N MET A 1 24.48 4.45 4.44
CA MET A 1 25.54 3.46 4.25
C MET A 1 24.98 2.06 4.50
N PHE A 2 24.72 1.27 3.45
CA PHE A 2 24.50 -0.17 3.53
C PHE A 2 25.68 -0.84 2.84
N LYS A 3 26.82 -0.95 3.50
CA LYS A 3 28.03 -1.57 2.91
C LYS A 3 28.26 -3.02 3.36
N GLY A 4 27.39 -3.59 4.19
CA GLY A 4 27.50 -4.98 4.67
C GLY A 4 26.28 -5.89 4.48
N ASN A 5 25.06 -5.35 4.36
CA ASN A 5 23.80 -6.15 4.37
C ASN A 5 23.11 -6.28 3.00
N SER A 6 23.79 -5.91 1.92
CA SER A 6 23.19 -5.87 0.58
C SER A 6 22.90 -7.27 0.03
N ILE A 7 23.73 -8.28 0.35
CA ILE A 7 23.57 -9.66 -0.13
C ILE A 7 22.25 -10.28 0.35
N VAL A 8 21.94 -10.17 1.65
CA VAL A 8 20.70 -10.73 2.21
C VAL A 8 19.46 -10.10 1.57
N LEU A 9 19.51 -8.79 1.32
CA LEU A 9 18.42 -8.06 0.68
C LEU A 9 18.25 -8.46 -0.80
N TYR A 10 19.34 -8.55 -1.57
CA TYR A 10 19.30 -9.02 -2.95
C TYR A 10 18.79 -10.46 -3.04
N PHE A 11 19.23 -11.32 -2.13
CA PHE A 11 18.78 -12.71 -2.05
C PHE A 11 17.28 -12.81 -1.71
N SER A 12 16.81 -12.02 -0.74
CA SER A 12 15.38 -11.96 -0.39
C SER A 12 14.52 -11.49 -1.56
N ILE A 13 14.97 -10.47 -2.29
CA ILE A 13 14.28 -9.99 -3.49
C ILE A 13 14.24 -11.06 -4.59
N LEU A 14 15.34 -11.79 -4.80
CA LEU A 14 15.42 -12.85 -5.80
C LEU A 14 14.46 -13.99 -5.46
N ILE A 15 14.37 -14.39 -4.19
CA ILE A 15 13.38 -15.40 -3.74
C ILE A 15 11.96 -14.92 -4.03
N ILE A 16 11.62 -13.67 -3.69
CA ILE A 16 10.29 -13.11 -3.95
C ILE A 16 9.99 -13.13 -5.46
N LEU A 17 10.95 -12.77 -6.31
CA LEU A 17 10.79 -12.83 -7.77
C LEU A 17 10.51 -14.26 -8.26
N VAL A 18 11.24 -15.26 -7.76
CA VAL A 18 10.99 -16.67 -8.10
C VAL A 18 9.57 -17.07 -7.67
N ILE A 19 9.16 -16.75 -6.45
CA ILE A 19 7.80 -17.04 -5.97
C ILE A 19 6.74 -16.40 -6.88
N LEU A 20 6.94 -15.14 -7.30
CA LEU A 20 6.01 -14.43 -8.18
C LEU A 20 5.94 -15.06 -9.58
N LEU A 21 7.05 -15.56 -10.12
CA LEU A 21 7.08 -16.21 -11.44
C LEU A 21 6.25 -17.51 -11.45
N PHE A 22 6.36 -18.32 -10.38
CA PHE A 22 5.61 -19.58 -10.23
C PHE A 22 4.19 -19.41 -9.67
N SER A 23 3.82 -18.20 -9.24
CA SER A 23 2.50 -17.92 -8.68
C SER A 23 1.40 -17.98 -9.75
N MET A 24 0.22 -18.53 -9.40
CA MET A 24 -0.98 -18.54 -10.27
C MET A 24 -1.76 -17.21 -10.24
N THR A 25 -1.12 -16.12 -9.85
CA THR A 25 -1.75 -14.79 -9.81
C THR A 25 -2.06 -14.26 -11.22
N PRO A 26 -3.15 -13.48 -11.39
CA PRO A 26 -3.47 -12.82 -12.65
C PRO A 26 -2.28 -12.05 -13.22
N GLU A 27 -2.07 -12.11 -14.55
CA GLU A 27 -0.87 -11.59 -15.21
C GLU A 27 -0.61 -10.11 -14.92
N VAL A 28 -1.67 -9.29 -14.89
CA VAL A 28 -1.58 -7.85 -14.61
C VAL A 28 -1.05 -7.58 -13.20
N ILE A 29 -1.57 -8.30 -12.20
CA ILE A 29 -1.12 -8.17 -10.80
C ILE A 29 0.31 -8.66 -10.68
N LYS A 30 0.62 -9.82 -11.29
CA LYS A 30 1.96 -10.39 -11.30
C LYS A 30 2.98 -9.41 -11.89
N ALA A 31 2.67 -8.77 -13.01
CA ALA A 31 3.53 -7.77 -13.65
C ALA A 31 3.78 -6.57 -12.72
N LEU A 32 2.75 -6.04 -12.07
CA LEU A 32 2.89 -4.93 -11.11
C LEU A 32 3.76 -5.31 -9.91
N LEU A 33 3.55 -6.50 -9.34
CA LEU A 33 4.34 -7.03 -8.24
C LEU A 33 5.81 -7.17 -8.65
N ILE A 34 6.09 -7.71 -9.83
CA ILE A 34 7.45 -7.86 -10.37
C ILE A 34 8.10 -6.50 -10.56
N ILE A 35 7.43 -5.54 -11.21
CA ILE A 35 7.97 -4.19 -11.44
C ILE A 35 8.30 -3.49 -10.12
N SER A 36 7.41 -3.55 -9.13
CA SER A 36 7.65 -2.98 -7.80
C SER A 36 8.83 -3.65 -7.10
N THR A 37 8.93 -4.98 -7.19
CA THR A 37 10.00 -5.77 -6.58
C THR A 37 11.36 -5.49 -7.22
N ILE A 38 11.41 -5.39 -8.55
CA ILE A 38 12.60 -4.97 -9.29
C ILE A 38 12.97 -3.52 -8.94
N GLY A 39 11.98 -2.64 -8.76
CA GLY A 39 12.16 -1.26 -8.31
C GLY A 39 13.00 -1.17 -7.03
N LEU A 40 12.83 -2.10 -6.09
CA LEU A 40 13.58 -2.14 -4.82
C LEU A 40 15.06 -2.56 -4.97
N LEU A 41 15.44 -3.17 -6.11
CA LEU A 41 16.85 -3.45 -6.42
C LEU A 41 17.63 -2.17 -6.67
N PHE A 42 16.96 -1.13 -7.20
CA PHE A 42 17.63 0.13 -7.51
C PHE A 42 17.97 0.92 -6.23
N PRO A 43 19.24 1.26 -6.01
CA PRO A 43 19.66 1.98 -4.81
C PRO A 43 19.01 3.37 -4.69
N ALA A 44 18.67 4.00 -5.82
CA ALA A 44 17.95 5.28 -5.85
C ALA A 44 16.56 5.20 -5.20
N VAL A 45 15.79 4.14 -5.52
CA VAL A 45 14.47 3.89 -4.95
C VAL A 45 14.59 3.58 -3.46
N ARG A 46 15.51 2.69 -3.09
CA ARG A 46 15.76 2.32 -1.68
C ARG A 46 16.17 3.52 -0.82
N ASN A 47 17.07 4.36 -1.31
CA ASN A 47 17.50 5.56 -0.58
C ASN A 47 16.35 6.54 -0.35
N ARG A 48 15.43 6.68 -1.32
CA ARG A 48 14.21 7.48 -1.15
C ARG A 48 13.22 6.86 -0.18
N LEU A 49 13.07 5.54 -0.23
CA LEU A 49 12.18 4.80 0.67
C LEU A 49 12.59 4.96 2.14
N ILE A 50 13.90 4.93 2.42
CA ILE A 50 14.46 5.03 3.77
C ILE A 50 14.62 6.50 4.23
N ARG A 51 14.50 7.47 3.30
CA ARG A 51 14.58 8.90 3.60
C ARG A 51 13.58 9.29 4.70
N ASN A 52 13.97 10.22 5.56
CA ASN A 52 13.15 10.73 6.67
C ASN A 52 12.67 9.61 7.62
N LYS A 53 13.59 8.75 8.08
CA LYS A 53 13.34 7.63 9.02
C LYS A 53 12.27 6.65 8.50
N GLY A 54 12.27 6.38 7.19
CA GLY A 54 11.33 5.45 6.56
C GLY A 54 9.87 5.93 6.57
N ARG A 55 9.65 7.26 6.48
CA ARG A 55 8.31 7.89 6.53
C ARG A 55 7.28 7.16 5.68
N LYS A 56 7.63 6.91 4.41
CA LYS A 56 6.75 6.28 3.40
C LYS A 56 6.32 4.87 3.79
N LEU A 57 7.22 4.11 4.43
CA LEU A 57 6.94 2.75 4.87
C LEU A 57 6.00 2.74 6.08
N LYS A 58 6.17 3.69 7.01
CA LYS A 58 5.23 3.88 8.13
C LYS A 58 3.84 4.29 7.63
N VAL A 59 3.79 5.22 6.68
CA VAL A 59 2.54 5.67 6.06
C VAL A 59 1.84 4.50 5.35
N ALA A 60 2.58 3.66 4.63
CA ALA A 60 2.03 2.45 4.03
C ALA A 60 1.39 1.51 5.06
N LEU A 61 2.09 1.25 6.18
CA LEU A 61 1.56 0.44 7.28
C LEU A 61 0.31 1.06 7.92
N TYR A 62 0.33 2.36 8.20
CA TYR A 62 -0.83 3.04 8.79
C TYR A 62 -2.02 3.02 7.85
N THR A 63 -1.78 3.16 6.54
CA THR A 63 -2.84 3.10 5.54
C THR A 63 -3.48 1.72 5.49
N SER A 64 -2.69 0.64 5.40
CA SER A 64 -3.23 -0.72 5.34
C SER A 64 -3.98 -1.10 6.62
N LEU A 65 -3.46 -0.73 7.79
CA LEU A 65 -4.14 -0.96 9.06
C LEU A 65 -5.43 -0.15 9.18
N THR A 66 -5.39 1.14 8.89
CA THR A 66 -6.57 2.02 9.02
C THR A 66 -7.69 1.59 8.08
N PHE A 67 -7.34 1.26 6.83
CA PHE A 67 -8.30 0.75 5.87
C PHE A 67 -8.89 -0.59 6.34
N SER A 68 -8.05 -1.51 6.82
CA SER A 68 -8.51 -2.83 7.27
C SER A 68 -9.44 -2.71 8.48
N ILE A 69 -9.08 -1.89 9.47
CA ILE A 69 -9.91 -1.63 10.65
C ILE A 69 -11.23 -0.96 10.25
N GLY A 70 -11.20 0.03 9.35
CA GLY A 70 -12.40 0.69 8.87
C GLY A 70 -13.34 -0.27 8.14
N PHE A 71 -12.79 -1.14 7.30
CA PHE A 71 -13.59 -2.11 6.54
C PHE A 71 -14.15 -3.23 7.44
N THR A 72 -13.40 -3.68 8.45
CA THR A 72 -13.91 -4.68 9.40
C THR A 72 -15.01 -4.12 10.29
N LEU A 73 -14.91 -2.85 10.72
CA LEU A 73 -16.02 -2.17 11.41
C LEU A 73 -17.26 -2.08 10.53
N LEU A 74 -17.10 -1.76 9.24
CA LEU A 74 -18.20 -1.74 8.29
C LEU A 74 -18.85 -3.13 8.16
N LEU A 75 -18.04 -4.19 8.06
CA LEU A 75 -18.54 -5.57 8.02
C LEU A 75 -19.34 -5.94 9.27
N ILE A 76 -18.91 -5.53 10.47
CA ILE A 76 -19.65 -5.78 11.71
C ILE A 76 -21.03 -5.11 11.67
N VAL A 77 -21.07 -3.84 11.25
CA VAL A 77 -22.31 -3.06 11.17
C VAL A 77 -23.28 -3.65 10.15
N THR A 78 -22.81 -4.07 8.97
CA THR A 78 -23.67 -4.65 7.94
C THR A 78 -24.14 -6.06 8.30
N SER A 79 -23.28 -6.87 8.91
CA SER A 79 -23.58 -8.27 9.24
C SER A 79 -24.48 -8.41 10.48
N GLY A 80 -24.47 -7.44 11.39
CA GLY A 80 -25.30 -7.44 12.59
C GLY A 80 -26.82 -7.32 12.35
N THR A 81 -27.25 -7.17 11.09
CA THR A 81 -28.66 -6.99 10.72
C THR A 81 -29.38 -8.27 10.28
N ASN A 82 -28.64 -9.38 10.03
CA ASN A 82 -29.19 -10.64 9.50
C ASN A 82 -28.75 -11.84 10.36
N ILE A 83 -29.07 -11.84 11.66
CA ILE A 83 -28.71 -12.94 12.56
C ILE A 83 -29.81 -14.00 12.52
N ASP A 84 -29.86 -14.77 11.44
CA ASP A 84 -30.42 -16.11 11.49
C ASP A 84 -29.33 -17.00 12.10
N SER A 85 -29.60 -17.52 13.30
CA SER A 85 -28.63 -18.15 14.22
C SER A 85 -27.52 -18.97 13.54
N PRO A 86 -26.27 -18.46 13.47
CA PRO A 86 -25.14 -19.25 13.05
C PRO A 86 -24.43 -19.84 14.27
N ASN A 87 -23.82 -21.01 14.10
CA ASN A 87 -22.87 -21.55 15.07
C ASN A 87 -21.80 -20.49 15.37
N ILE A 88 -21.69 -20.05 16.64
CA ILE A 88 -20.77 -18.97 17.08
C ILE A 88 -19.33 -19.25 16.61
N PHE A 89 -18.93 -20.52 16.60
CA PHE A 89 -17.61 -20.95 16.14
C PHE A 89 -17.38 -20.67 14.65
N GLU A 90 -18.34 -20.97 13.77
CA GLU A 90 -18.24 -20.71 12.33
C GLU A 90 -18.19 -19.20 12.05
N PHE A 91 -18.97 -18.41 12.78
CA PHE A 91 -18.95 -16.96 12.69
C PHE A 91 -17.56 -16.39 13.06
N ILE A 92 -16.97 -16.83 14.17
CA ILE A 92 -15.64 -16.36 14.60
C ILE A 92 -14.56 -16.72 13.58
N VAL A 93 -14.55 -17.97 13.10
CA VAL A 93 -13.56 -18.43 12.11
C VAL A 93 -13.71 -17.67 10.80
N GLY A 94 -14.93 -17.48 10.31
CA GLY A 94 -15.22 -16.69 9.11
C GLY A 94 -14.79 -15.22 9.27
N PHE A 95 -15.08 -14.62 10.42
CA PHE A 95 -14.70 -13.25 10.72
C PHE A 95 -13.18 -13.05 10.74
N ILE A 96 -12.44 -13.92 11.42
CA ILE A 96 -10.96 -13.87 11.45
C ILE A 96 -10.40 -14.04 10.03
N GLY A 97 -10.93 -14.99 9.26
CA GLY A 97 -10.55 -15.21 7.86
C GLY A 97 -10.74 -13.95 7.01
N ALA A 98 -11.89 -13.29 7.15
CA ALA A 98 -12.19 -12.04 6.44
C ALA A 98 -11.20 -10.93 6.83
N VAL A 99 -10.95 -10.71 8.13
CA VAL A 99 -10.01 -9.68 8.62
C VAL A 99 -8.61 -9.89 8.05
N LEU A 100 -8.10 -11.14 8.08
CA LEU A 100 -6.79 -11.47 7.53
C LEU A 100 -6.74 -11.26 6.03
N PHE A 101 -7.79 -11.65 5.31
CA PHE A 101 -7.90 -11.44 3.87
C PHE A 101 -7.85 -9.95 3.51
N ILE A 102 -8.64 -9.12 4.20
CA ILE A 102 -8.67 -7.66 3.99
C ILE A 102 -7.31 -7.04 4.29
N LEU A 103 -6.68 -7.42 5.40
CA LEU A 103 -5.36 -6.91 5.79
C LEU A 103 -4.30 -7.28 4.76
N PHE A 104 -4.33 -8.51 4.26
CA PHE A 104 -3.39 -8.98 3.25
C PHE A 104 -3.54 -8.22 1.94
N TYR A 105 -4.75 -8.13 1.39
CA TYR A 105 -4.99 -7.46 0.12
C TYR A 105 -4.76 -5.95 0.19
N SER A 106 -5.17 -5.29 1.29
CA SER A 106 -4.89 -3.86 1.47
C SER A 106 -3.40 -3.59 1.60
N SER A 107 -2.66 -4.46 2.30
CA SER A 107 -1.20 -4.36 2.39
C SER A 107 -0.56 -4.56 1.02
N LEU A 108 -0.98 -5.56 0.23
CA LEU A 108 -0.47 -5.74 -1.12
C LEU A 108 -0.69 -4.49 -1.99
N GLY A 109 -1.93 -3.98 -2.04
CA GLY A 109 -2.24 -2.80 -2.83
C GLY A 109 -1.42 -1.57 -2.39
N VAL A 110 -1.34 -1.32 -1.08
CA VAL A 110 -0.61 -0.16 -0.57
C VAL A 110 0.90 -0.28 -0.78
N PHE A 111 1.49 -1.45 -0.57
CA PHE A 111 2.95 -1.62 -0.66
C PHE A 111 3.45 -1.77 -2.09
N PHE A 112 2.72 -2.46 -2.97
CA PHE A 112 3.19 -2.74 -4.33
C PHE A 112 2.69 -1.73 -5.36
N TYR A 113 1.60 -1.01 -5.06
CA TYR A 113 1.06 0.00 -5.96
C TYR A 113 1.11 1.40 -5.35
N GLY A 114 0.55 1.58 -4.16
CA GLY A 114 0.48 2.88 -3.48
C GLY A 114 1.85 3.48 -3.16
N LEU A 115 2.78 2.68 -2.67
CA LEU A 115 4.09 3.13 -2.24
C LEU A 115 4.97 3.56 -3.42
N PRO A 116 5.11 2.79 -4.52
CA PRO A 116 5.74 3.27 -5.76
C PRO A 116 5.10 4.54 -6.32
N ALA A 117 3.77 4.59 -6.39
CA ALA A 117 3.05 5.79 -6.85
C ALA A 117 3.36 7.01 -5.97
N SER A 118 3.46 6.82 -4.65
CA SER A 118 3.81 7.91 -3.74
C SER A 118 5.27 8.38 -3.88
N LEU A 119 6.21 7.47 -4.20
CA LEU A 119 7.61 7.82 -4.44
C LEU A 119 7.74 8.62 -5.75
N LEU A 120 6.98 8.23 -6.77
CA LEU A 120 6.86 8.96 -8.02
C LEU A 120 6.23 10.35 -7.80
N ALA A 121 5.14 10.42 -7.02
CA ALA A 121 4.49 11.67 -6.64
C ALA A 121 5.46 12.62 -5.91
N GLU A 122 6.24 12.09 -4.96
CA GLU A 122 7.24 12.89 -4.26
C GLU A 122 8.31 13.41 -5.22
N TYR A 123 8.82 12.56 -6.12
CA TYR A 123 9.83 12.96 -7.10
C TYR A 123 9.37 14.08 -8.03
N ILE A 124 8.15 13.98 -8.55
CA ILE A 124 7.60 14.98 -9.47
C ILE A 124 7.27 16.26 -8.69
N SER A 125 6.66 16.13 -7.51
CA SER A 125 6.24 17.26 -6.69
C SER A 125 7.42 18.08 -6.15
N GLU A 126 8.61 17.49 -5.96
CA GLU A 126 9.82 18.20 -5.55
C GLU A 126 10.22 19.32 -6.54
N ARG A 127 9.78 19.25 -7.81
CA ARG A 127 10.02 20.30 -8.82
C ARG A 127 9.06 21.49 -8.70
N PHE A 128 7.96 21.35 -7.96
CA PHE A 128 6.89 22.36 -7.88
C PHE A 128 6.64 22.77 -6.42
N PHE A 129 7.54 23.58 -5.86
CA PHE A 129 7.55 23.89 -4.42
C PHE A 129 6.23 24.47 -3.90
N SER A 130 5.63 25.43 -4.62
CA SER A 130 4.41 26.13 -4.19
C SER A 130 3.13 25.29 -4.28
N ILE A 131 3.07 24.33 -5.20
CA ILE A 131 1.88 23.48 -5.45
C ILE A 131 2.15 22.01 -5.15
N ARG A 132 3.20 21.72 -4.38
CA ARG A 132 3.68 20.37 -4.10
C ARG A 132 2.59 19.44 -3.55
N PHE A 133 1.75 19.97 -2.67
CA PHE A 133 0.61 19.27 -2.09
C PHE A 133 -0.40 18.84 -3.16
N LEU A 134 -0.82 19.77 -4.01
CA LEU A 134 -1.79 19.53 -5.08
C LEU A 134 -1.25 18.52 -6.10
N VAL A 135 -0.01 18.69 -6.53
CA VAL A 135 0.64 17.77 -7.49
C VAL A 135 0.75 16.36 -6.90
N SER A 136 1.18 16.25 -5.64
CA SER A 136 1.27 14.93 -4.99
C SER A 136 -0.10 14.27 -4.83
N GLY A 137 -1.13 15.04 -4.46
CA GLY A 137 -2.50 14.56 -4.31
C GLY A 137 -3.09 14.09 -5.64
N LEU A 138 -2.96 14.89 -6.70
CA LEU A 138 -3.41 14.54 -8.05
C LEU A 138 -2.77 13.25 -8.56
N ILE A 139 -1.47 13.05 -8.31
CA ILE A 139 -0.79 11.82 -8.71
C ILE A 139 -1.32 10.63 -7.89
N LEU A 140 -1.38 10.73 -6.56
CA LEU A 140 -1.83 9.63 -5.71
C LEU A 140 -3.30 9.24 -5.98
N LEU A 141 -4.20 10.21 -6.02
CA LEU A 141 -5.61 9.99 -6.32
C LEU A 141 -5.82 9.56 -7.78
N GLY A 142 -5.04 10.12 -8.70
CA GLY A 142 -5.06 9.75 -10.12
C GLY A 142 -4.64 8.30 -10.33
N PHE A 143 -3.59 7.83 -9.65
CA PHE A 143 -3.24 6.41 -9.64
C PHE A 143 -4.31 5.56 -8.95
N GLY A 144 -4.90 6.06 -7.85
CA GLY A 144 -6.05 5.42 -7.21
C GLY A 144 -7.22 5.17 -8.18
N LEU A 145 -7.57 6.16 -8.99
CA LEU A 145 -8.61 6.04 -10.03
C LEU A 145 -8.15 5.21 -11.24
N ALA A 146 -6.90 5.35 -11.67
CA ALA A 146 -6.34 4.60 -12.79
C ALA A 146 -6.31 3.09 -12.54
N SER A 147 -6.39 2.65 -11.29
CA SER A 147 -6.59 1.25 -10.94
C SER A 147 -7.85 0.64 -11.58
N TYR A 148 -8.85 1.45 -11.92
CA TYR A 148 -10.03 1.02 -12.70
C TYR A 148 -9.66 0.35 -14.02
N LEU A 149 -8.62 0.84 -14.70
CA LEU A 149 -8.17 0.31 -15.98
C LEU A 149 -7.53 -1.08 -15.85
N LEU A 150 -7.08 -1.43 -14.63
CA LEU A 150 -6.40 -2.69 -14.34
C LEU A 150 -7.37 -3.69 -13.71
N MET A 151 -8.13 -3.25 -12.71
CA MET A 151 -9.07 -4.06 -11.94
C MET A 151 -10.27 -3.20 -11.51
N PRO A 152 -11.32 -3.12 -12.35
CA PRO A 152 -12.50 -2.29 -12.08
C PRO A 152 -13.14 -2.56 -10.71
N GLU A 153 -13.21 -3.84 -10.32
CA GLU A 153 -13.82 -4.30 -9.07
C GLU A 153 -13.11 -3.75 -7.81
N PHE A 154 -11.82 -3.46 -7.92
CA PHE A 154 -11.00 -2.97 -6.81
C PHE A 154 -10.80 -1.46 -6.83
N MET A 155 -11.35 -0.75 -7.82
CA MET A 155 -11.15 0.70 -7.99
C MET A 155 -11.53 1.48 -6.73
N LEU A 156 -12.70 1.20 -6.16
CA LEU A 156 -13.21 1.95 -5.01
C LEU A 156 -12.29 1.75 -3.79
N PHE A 157 -11.83 0.53 -3.56
CA PHE A 157 -10.88 0.21 -2.50
C PHE A 157 -9.52 0.89 -2.71
N ALA A 158 -8.97 0.80 -3.93
CA ALA A 158 -7.71 1.44 -4.28
C ALA A 158 -7.79 2.97 -4.15
N PHE A 159 -8.91 3.56 -4.54
CA PHE A 159 -9.16 4.99 -4.39
C PHE A 159 -9.21 5.40 -2.91
N ILE A 160 -9.98 4.70 -2.07
CA ILE A 160 -10.02 4.98 -0.63
C ILE A 160 -8.63 4.85 0.00
N CYS A 161 -7.90 3.77 -0.31
CA CYS A 161 -6.53 3.61 0.15
C CYS A 161 -5.62 4.76 -0.30
N SER A 162 -5.77 5.27 -1.53
CA SER A 162 -4.98 6.40 -2.03
C SER A 162 -5.27 7.71 -1.28
N VAL A 163 -6.53 7.95 -0.91
CA VAL A 163 -6.95 9.10 -0.09
C VAL A 163 -6.33 9.02 1.30
N ILE A 164 -6.47 7.86 1.97
CA ILE A 164 -5.92 7.63 3.31
C ILE A 164 -4.39 7.78 3.29
N PHE A 165 -3.73 7.18 2.28
CA PHE A 165 -2.28 7.26 2.13
C PHE A 165 -1.81 8.70 1.95
N PHE A 166 -2.47 9.45 1.07
CA PHE A 166 -2.14 10.86 0.83
C PHE A 166 -2.25 11.68 2.11
N PHE A 167 -3.33 11.49 2.88
CA PHE A 167 -3.54 12.18 4.14
C PHE A 167 -2.43 11.87 5.15
N PHE A 168 -2.11 10.59 5.36
CA PHE A 168 -1.03 10.20 6.27
C PHE A 168 0.36 10.65 5.80
N ASP A 169 0.67 10.61 4.49
CA ASP A 169 1.96 11.10 3.97
C ASP A 169 2.11 12.59 4.24
N GLU A 170 1.05 13.38 4.02
CA GLU A 170 1.09 14.82 4.23
C GLU A 170 1.20 15.19 5.72
N VAL A 171 0.38 14.58 6.58
CA VAL A 171 0.45 14.82 8.04
C VAL A 171 1.83 14.46 8.58
N THR A 172 2.37 13.32 8.18
CA THR A 172 3.69 12.88 8.66
C THR A 172 4.80 13.77 8.09
N ARG A 173 4.66 14.26 6.85
CA ARG A 173 5.62 15.19 6.24
C ARG A 173 5.67 16.53 6.96
N ARG A 174 4.52 17.12 7.32
CA ARG A 174 4.45 18.36 8.10
C ARG A 174 5.08 18.20 9.49
N ARG A 175 4.85 17.07 10.16
CA ARG A 175 5.50 16.77 11.45
C ARG A 175 7.01 16.68 11.35
N VAL A 176 7.55 16.13 10.26
CA VAL A 176 9.01 16.09 10.05
C VAL A 176 9.57 17.48 9.78
N MET A 177 8.85 18.34 9.04
CA MET A 177 9.29 19.73 8.78
C MET A 177 9.30 20.58 10.05
N ASN A 178 8.33 20.42 10.95
CA ASN A 178 8.22 21.19 12.19
C ASN A 178 9.15 20.70 13.31
N ALA A 179 9.84 19.57 13.13
CA ALA A 179 10.78 19.01 14.09
C ALA A 179 12.23 19.49 13.87
N TYR A 180 12.43 20.41 12.92
CA TYR A 180 13.66 21.13 12.61
C TYR A 180 13.40 22.63 12.77
#